data_AF-A0A9W4PYJ1-F1
#
_entry.id   AF-A0A9W4PYJ1-F1
#
_cell.length_a   1.000
_cell.length_b   1.000
_cell.length_c   1.000
_cell.angle_alpha   90.00
_cell.angle_beta   90.00
_cell.angle_gamma   90.00
#
_symmetry.space_group_name_H-M   'P 1'
#
loop_
_entity.id
_entity.type
_entity.pdbx_description
1 polymer ?
#
loop_
_entity_poly.entity_id
_entity_poly.type
_entity_poly.pdbx_seq_one_letter_code
_entity_poly.pdbx_strand_id
1 'polypeptide(L)'
;MLARNNEDISKSSHTRYRLLENSADKFANASEVAEYIAQLSGEMAAMSRSARLDVIAYFLEMVREEARKTARRKHPPMAGQLTAHDQVIQK
;
A
#
# COMPACT_ATOMS: atom_id res chain seq x y z
N MET A 1 26.02 21.43 -29.56
CA MET A 1 24.81 20.59 -29.74
C MET A 1 25.05 19.33 -28.91
N LEU A 2 24.34 18.98 -27.84
CA LEU A 2 22.93 19.14 -27.46
C LEU A 2 22.82 19.15 -25.92
N ALA A 3 22.18 20.17 -25.36
CA ALA A 3 21.65 20.17 -23.99
C ALA A 3 20.13 20.03 -24.10
N ARG A 4 19.62 18.81 -23.93
CA ARG A 4 18.18 18.48 -23.84
C ARG A 4 18.12 17.08 -23.25
N ASN A 5 17.75 16.96 -21.97
CA ASN A 5 17.38 15.66 -21.36
C ASN A 5 16.77 15.79 -19.95
N ASN A 6 16.72 16.97 -19.32
CA ASN A 6 16.17 17.10 -17.96
C ASN A 6 14.67 17.47 -17.88
N GLU A 7 14.09 18.07 -18.92
CA GLU A 7 12.66 18.46 -18.90
C GLU A 7 11.69 17.31 -19.23
N ASP A 8 12.15 16.31 -19.99
CA ASP A 8 11.29 15.19 -20.44
C ASP A 8 11.03 14.17 -19.33
N ILE A 9 11.97 14.00 -18.39
CA ILE A 9 11.83 13.11 -17.23
C ILE A 9 10.78 13.65 -16.25
N SER A 10 10.76 14.97 -16.03
CA SER A 10 9.78 15.59 -15.12
C SER A 10 8.35 15.53 -15.66
N LYS A 11 8.17 15.67 -16.98
CA LYS A 11 6.85 15.54 -17.63
C LYS A 11 6.37 14.09 -17.64
N SER A 12 7.26 13.12 -17.88
CA SER A 12 6.96 11.69 -17.89
C SER A 12 6.42 11.17 -16.55
N SER A 13 7.02 11.62 -15.43
CA SER A 13 6.55 11.27 -14.09
C SER A 13 5.15 11.83 -13.82
N HIS A 14 4.89 13.08 -14.20
CA HIS A 14 3.60 13.74 -13.97
C HIS A 14 2.46 13.12 -14.79
N THR A 15 2.74 12.63 -16.01
CA THR A 15 1.74 11.92 -16.83
C THR A 15 1.41 10.54 -16.27
N ARG A 16 2.38 9.83 -15.66
CA ARG A 16 2.15 8.52 -15.05
C ARG A 16 1.24 8.60 -13.83
N TYR A 17 1.41 9.60 -12.96
CA TYR A 17 0.51 9.79 -11.82
C TYR A 17 -0.92 10.10 -12.28
N ARG A 18 -1.08 10.93 -13.31
CA ARG A 18 -2.40 11.31 -13.87
C ARG A 18 -3.13 10.15 -14.57
N LEU A 19 -2.40 9.23 -15.20
CA LEU A 19 -2.98 8.02 -15.81
C LEU A 19 -3.44 7.01 -14.75
N LEU A 20 -2.70 6.87 -13.64
CA LEU A 20 -3.12 6.05 -12.50
C LEU A 20 -4.33 6.65 -11.78
N GLU A 21 -4.42 7.98 -11.71
CA GLU A 21 -5.57 8.70 -11.15
C GLU A 21 -6.84 8.51 -12.00
N ASN A 22 -6.75 8.63 -13.33
CA ASN A 22 -7.87 8.33 -14.25
C ASN A 22 -8.23 6.83 -14.33
N SER A 23 -7.34 5.94 -13.90
CA SER A 23 -7.60 4.50 -13.82
C SER A 23 -8.13 4.08 -12.45
N ALA A 24 -7.99 4.95 -11.43
CA ALA A 24 -8.39 4.66 -10.06
C ALA A 24 -9.90 4.45 -9.93
N ASP A 25 -10.71 5.05 -10.80
CA ASP A 25 -12.16 4.80 -10.86
C ASP A 25 -12.52 3.35 -11.27
N LYS A 26 -11.56 2.58 -11.84
CA LYS A 26 -11.75 1.16 -12.18
C LYS A 26 -11.17 0.18 -11.15
N PHE A 27 -10.35 0.66 -10.21
CA PHE A 27 -9.80 -0.17 -9.13
C PHE A 27 -10.54 0.17 -7.84
N ALA A 28 -10.96 -0.84 -7.07
CA ALA A 28 -11.55 -0.60 -5.76
C ALA A 28 -10.61 0.30 -4.95
N ASN A 29 -11.17 1.32 -4.28
CA ASN A 29 -10.40 2.27 -3.50
C ASN A 29 -9.49 1.49 -2.52
N ALA A 30 -8.22 1.86 -2.39
CA ALA A 30 -7.29 1.15 -1.50
C ALA A 30 -7.83 1.03 -0.06
N SER A 31 -8.63 2.01 0.38
CA SER A 31 -9.37 1.94 1.64
C SER A 31 -10.42 0.84 1.65
N GLU A 32 -11.24 0.72 0.60
CA GLU A 32 -12.27 -0.32 0.47
C GLU A 32 -11.65 -1.72 0.39
N VAL A 33 -10.54 -1.87 -0.33
CA VAL A 33 -9.79 -3.13 -0.38
C VAL A 33 -9.25 -3.51 1.00
N ALA A 34 -8.71 -2.54 1.74
CA ALA A 34 -8.22 -2.76 3.09
C ALA A 34 -9.36 -3.11 4.07
N GLU A 35 -10.53 -2.49 3.94
CA GLU A 35 -11.72 -2.85 4.71
C GLU A 35 -12.21 -4.28 4.40
N TYR A 36 -12.24 -4.64 3.12
CA TYR A 36 -12.57 -6.00 2.69
C TYR A 36 -11.62 -7.05 3.29
N ILE A 37 -10.31 -6.81 3.21
CA ILE A 37 -9.30 -7.70 3.82
C ILE A 37 -9.51 -7.81 5.33
N ALA A 38 -9.86 -6.71 6.00
CA ALA A 38 -10.13 -6.71 7.44
C ALA A 38 -11.36 -7.58 7.79
N GLN A 39 -12.44 -7.48 7.00
CA GLN A 39 -13.63 -8.30 7.19
C GLN A 39 -13.32 -9.79 6.96
N LEU A 40 -12.75 -10.12 5.79
CA LEU A 40 -12.43 -11.50 5.41
C LEU A 40 -11.51 -12.17 6.44
N SER A 41 -10.47 -11.48 6.89
CA SER A 41 -9.53 -12.01 7.88
C SER A 41 -10.20 -12.24 9.24
N GLY A 42 -11.15 -11.39 9.63
CA GLY A 42 -11.94 -11.59 10.86
C GLY A 42 -12.84 -12.83 10.79
N GLU A 43 -13.50 -13.06 9.65
CA GLU A 43 -14.33 -14.26 9.42
C GLU A 43 -13.47 -15.53 9.44
N MET A 44 -12.32 -15.52 8.77
CA MET A 44 -11.37 -16.64 8.78
C MET A 44 -10.80 -16.90 10.19
N ALA A 45 -10.57 -15.85 10.99
CA ALA A 45 -10.10 -16.00 12.36
C ALA A 45 -11.16 -16.68 13.24
N ALA A 46 -12.43 -16.32 13.07
CA ALA A 46 -13.54 -16.97 13.77
C ALA A 46 -13.66 -18.45 13.39
N MET A 47 -13.54 -18.78 12.11
CA MET A 47 -13.50 -20.17 11.63
C MET A 47 -12.27 -20.94 12.15
N SER A 48 -11.12 -20.27 12.24
CA SER A 48 -9.90 -20.89 12.74
C SER A 48 -10.03 -21.23 14.23
N ARG A 49 -10.66 -20.38 15.04
CA ARG A 49 -10.96 -20.67 16.45
C ARG A 49 -11.91 -21.84 16.60
N SER A 50 -12.97 -21.93 15.78
CA SER A 50 -13.88 -23.08 15.84
C SER A 50 -13.19 -24.39 15.44
N ALA A 51 -12.20 -24.33 14.56
CA ALA A 51 -11.35 -25.45 14.18
C ALA A 51 -10.16 -25.71 15.13
N ARG A 52 -10.02 -24.96 16.24
CA ARG A 52 -8.89 -25.04 17.20
C ARG A 52 -7.51 -24.77 16.56
N LEU A 53 -7.47 -23.93 15.53
CA LEU A 53 -6.25 -23.48 14.85
C LEU A 53 -5.81 -22.12 15.40
N ASP A 54 -5.45 -22.06 16.68
CA ASP A 54 -5.27 -20.80 17.41
C ASP A 54 -4.15 -19.91 16.86
N VAL A 55 -3.05 -20.52 16.40
CA VAL A 55 -1.92 -19.79 15.78
C VAL A 55 -2.37 -19.10 14.48
N ILE A 56 -3.19 -19.79 13.67
CA ILE A 56 -3.75 -19.21 12.44
C ILE A 56 -4.74 -18.10 12.78
N ALA A 57 -5.62 -18.32 13.77
CA ALA A 57 -6.53 -17.29 14.24
C ALA A 57 -5.79 -16.02 14.71
N TYR A 58 -4.68 -16.18 15.41
CA TYR A 58 -3.83 -15.08 15.85
C TYR A 58 -3.27 -14.27 14.67
N PHE A 59 -2.69 -14.94 13.66
CA PHE A 59 -2.16 -14.24 12.48
C PHE A 59 -3.25 -13.51 11.70
N LEU A 60 -4.43 -14.11 11.58
CA LEU A 60 -5.57 -13.49 10.89
C LEU A 60 -6.09 -12.25 11.60
N GLU A 61 -6.11 -12.23 12.93
CA GLU A 61 -6.44 -11.01 13.68
C GLU A 61 -5.35 -9.94 13.53
N MET A 62 -4.07 -10.31 13.44
CA MET A 62 -3.01 -9.34 13.13
C MET A 62 -3.21 -8.72 11.74
N VAL A 63 -3.52 -9.53 10.72
CA VAL A 63 -3.82 -9.04 9.36
C VAL A 63 -5.01 -8.08 9.38
N ARG A 64 -6.07 -8.43 10.11
CA ARG A 64 -7.24 -7.57 10.27
C ARG A 64 -6.91 -6.22 10.86
N GLU A 65 -6.10 -6.18 11.92
CA GLU A 65 -5.72 -4.93 12.56
C GLU A 65 -4.82 -4.08 11.66
N GLU A 66 -3.91 -4.68 10.89
CA GLU A 66 -3.07 -3.93 9.95
C GLU A 66 -3.87 -3.40 8.75
N ALA A 67 -4.84 -4.18 8.26
CA ALA A 67 -5.76 -3.75 7.20
C ALA A 67 -6.65 -2.59 7.67
N ARG A 68 -7.18 -2.63 8.91
CA ARG A 68 -7.92 -1.51 9.51
C ARG A 68 -7.08 -0.24 9.64
N LYS A 69 -5.82 -0.36 10.07
CA LYS A 69 -4.89 0.78 10.10
C LYS A 69 -4.66 1.35 8.71
N THR A 70 -4.53 0.48 7.72
CA THR A 70 -4.31 0.87 6.31
C THR A 70 -5.52 1.59 5.73
N ALA A 71 -6.74 1.10 5.97
CA ALA A 71 -7.98 1.78 5.55
C ALA A 71 -8.10 3.20 6.13
N ARG A 72 -7.64 3.40 7.38
CA ARG A 72 -7.69 4.71 8.05
C ARG A 72 -6.61 5.68 7.59
N ARG A 73 -5.58 5.23 6.88
CA ARG A 73 -4.51 6.11 6.38
C ARG A 73 -4.99 6.86 5.14
N LYS A 74 -5.13 8.19 5.26
CA LYS A 74 -5.44 9.09 4.14
C LYS A 74 -4.38 9.13 3.02
N HIS A 75 -3.17 8.64 3.29
CA HIS A 75 -2.08 8.59 2.31
C HIS A 75 -1.36 7.23 2.39
N PRO A 76 -1.14 6.54 1.25
CA PRO A 76 -0.24 5.40 1.23
C PRO A 76 1.16 5.86 1.65
N PRO A 77 1.93 5.02 2.38
CA PRO A 77 3.31 5.37 2.71
C PRO A 77 4.05 5.65 1.41
N MET A 78 4.59 6.87 1.29
CA MET A 78 5.46 7.22 0.18
C MET A 78 6.63 6.23 0.17
N ALA A 79 6.66 5.36 -0.84
CA ALA A 79 7.73 4.40 -1.09
C ALA A 79 9.12 5.05 -1.32
N GLY A 80 9.24 6.38 -1.16
CA GLY A 80 10.46 7.16 -1.39
C GLY A 80 11.34 7.44 -0.17
N GLN A 81 11.00 6.96 1.04
CA GLN A 81 11.81 7.24 2.24
C GLN A 81 12.89 6.18 2.54
N LEU A 82 12.93 5.07 1.79
CA LEU A 82 13.97 4.04 1.94
C LEU A 82 15.28 4.36 1.20
N THR A 83 15.34 5.45 0.43
CA THR A 83 16.57 5.83 -0.32
C THR A 83 17.36 6.97 0.32
N ALA A 84 16.86 7.60 1.38
CA ALA A 84 17.50 8.80 1.95
C ALA A 84 18.64 8.49 2.94
N HIS A 85 18.76 7.26 3.43
CA HIS A 85 19.73 6.95 4.49
C HIS A 85 21.12 6.48 4.01
N ASP A 86 21.29 6.21 2.71
CA ASP A 86 22.53 5.67 2.15
C ASP A 86 23.53 6.75 1.65
N GLN A 87 23.16 8.04 1.70
CA GLN A 87 24.02 9.13 1.19
C GLN A 87 24.92 9.79 2.25
N VAL A 88 24.82 9.39 3.52
CA VAL A 88 25.59 10.05 4.61
C VAL A 88 26.97 9.41 4.83
N ILE A 89 27.29 8.27 4.18
CA ILE A 89 28.57 7.57 4.35
C ILE A 89 29.45 7.69 3.09
N GLN A 90 29.48 8.86 2.43
CA GLN A 90 30.52 9.18 1.45
C GLN A 90 30.76 10.69 1.40
N LYS A 91 31.38 11.26 2.44
CA LYS A 91 32.18 12.49 2.35
C LYS A 91 33.32 12.46 3.34
#